data_AF-A0A1L1SSV6-F1
#
_entry.id   AF-A0A1L1SSV6-F1
#
_cell.length_a   1.000
_cell.length_b   1.000
_cell.length_c   1.000
_cell.angle_alpha   90.00
_cell.angle_beta   90.00
_cell.angle_gamma   90.00
#
_symmetry.space_group_name_H-M   'P 1'
#
loop_
_entity.id
_entity.type
_entity.pdbx_description
1 polymer ?
#
loop_
_entity_poly.entity_id
_entity_poly.type
_entity_poly.pdbx_seq_one_letter_code
_entity_poly.pdbx_strand_id
1 'polypeptide(L)'
;MGEIKVSPDYNWFRSTVPLKKIIVDDDDSKIWSLYDAGPRSIRCPLIFLPPVSGTADVFFQQILALTGWGYRVIALQYPVYWDHLEFCDGFRKLLDHLQLDKVHLFGASLGGFLAQKFAEYTHKSPRVHSLILCN
;
A
#
# COMPACT_ATOMS: atom_id res chain seq x y z
N MET A 1 0.63 -18.43 -12.61
CA MET A 1 1.83 -17.61 -12.26
C MET A 1 2.95 -17.63 -13.32
N GLY A 2 2.99 -18.55 -14.29
CA GLY A 2 4.01 -18.58 -15.35
C GLY A 2 3.88 -17.45 -16.37
N GLU A 3 2.66 -17.12 -16.81
CA GLU A 3 2.41 -16.14 -17.88
C GLU A 3 2.76 -14.68 -17.50
N ILE A 4 2.53 -14.27 -16.25
CA ILE A 4 2.84 -12.90 -15.79
C ILE A 4 4.35 -12.63 -15.80
N LYS A 5 5.19 -13.62 -15.51
CA LYS A 5 6.66 -13.45 -15.53
C LYS A 5 7.20 -13.14 -16.93
N VAL A 6 6.46 -13.55 -17.97
CA VAL A 6 6.83 -13.30 -19.38
C VAL A 6 6.15 -12.05 -19.93
N SER A 7 5.24 -11.42 -19.16
CA SER A 7 4.55 -10.19 -19.57
C SER A 7 5.55 -9.03 -19.74
N PRO A 8 5.57 -8.38 -20.93
CA PRO A 8 6.39 -7.19 -21.16
C PRO A 8 6.11 -6.06 -20.15
N ASP A 9 4.83 -5.81 -19.85
CA ASP A 9 4.42 -4.74 -18.94
C ASP A 9 4.88 -5.00 -17.51
N TYR A 10 4.76 -6.24 -17.03
CA TYR A 10 5.21 -6.60 -15.69
C TYR A 10 6.74 -6.53 -15.57
N ASN A 11 7.47 -6.94 -16.62
CA ASN A 11 8.92 -6.81 -16.65
C ASN A 11 9.37 -5.35 -16.69
N TRP A 12 8.70 -4.52 -17.49
CA TRP A 12 8.93 -3.09 -17.53
C TRP A 12 8.66 -2.44 -16.17
N PHE A 13 7.54 -2.77 -15.53
CA PHE A 13 7.19 -2.29 -14.20
C PHE A 13 8.28 -2.61 -13.17
N ARG A 14 8.73 -3.85 -13.08
CA ARG A 14 9.80 -4.25 -12.14
C ARG A 14 11.15 -3.60 -12.45
N SER A 15 11.40 -3.21 -13.70
CA SER A 15 12.63 -2.51 -14.09
C SER A 15 12.60 -1.01 -13.76
N THR A 16 11.41 -0.42 -13.60
CA THR A 16 11.24 1.03 -13.44
C THR A 16 10.81 1.43 -12.03
N VAL A 17 10.05 0.59 -11.34
CA VAL A 17 9.56 0.85 -9.98
C VAL A 17 10.21 -0.14 -9.02
N PRO A 18 11.18 0.28 -8.18
CA PRO A 18 11.87 -0.62 -7.27
C PRO A 18 10.97 -1.02 -6.10
N LEU A 19 11.04 -2.29 -5.70
CA LEU A 19 10.44 -2.76 -4.45
C LEU A 19 11.28 -2.26 -3.27
N LYS A 20 10.71 -1.38 -2.47
CA LYS A 20 11.32 -0.88 -1.23
C LYS A 20 10.96 -1.78 -0.06
N LYS A 21 11.85 -1.87 0.92
CA LYS A 21 11.62 -2.55 2.19
C LYS A 21 11.86 -1.56 3.33
N ILE A 22 10.92 -1.47 4.25
CA ILE A 22 10.93 -0.53 5.37
C ILE A 22 10.58 -1.29 6.65
N ILE A 23 11.35 -1.06 7.71
CA ILE A 23 11.05 -1.54 9.06
C ILE A 23 10.67 -0.32 9.88
N VAL A 24 9.51 -0.38 10.53
CA VAL A 24 9.00 0.72 11.38
C VAL A 24 8.63 0.27 12.79
N ASP A 25 8.57 -1.05 13.02
CA ASP A 25 8.36 -1.64 14.33
C ASP A 25 9.71 -1.96 14.98
N ASP A 26 9.71 -2.14 16.30
CA ASP A 26 10.90 -2.55 17.06
C ASP A 26 11.34 -3.99 16.72
N ASP A 27 10.40 -4.79 16.22
CA ASP A 27 10.63 -6.13 15.66
C ASP A 27 11.11 -6.02 14.21
N ASP A 28 12.39 -6.33 13.98
CA ASP A 28 13.05 -6.22 12.68
C ASP A 28 12.56 -7.24 11.64
N SER A 29 11.80 -8.25 12.07
CA SER A 29 11.14 -9.20 11.17
C SER A 29 9.91 -8.59 10.48
N LYS A 30 9.35 -7.50 11.01
CA LYS A 30 8.17 -6.82 10.46
C LYS A 30 8.54 -5.85 9.35
N ILE A 31 8.77 -6.43 8.17
CA ILE A 31 9.18 -5.70 6.97
C ILE A 31 7.98 -5.32 6.11
N TRP A 32 7.74 -4.02 5.97
CA TRP A 32 6.84 -3.47 4.95
C TRP A 32 7.54 -3.47 3.60
N SER A 33 6.99 -4.20 2.63
CA SER A 33 7.47 -4.15 1.24
C SER A 33 6.51 -3.32 0.40
N LEU A 34 7.01 -2.39 -0.42
CA LEU A 34 6.14 -1.50 -1.18
C LEU A 34 6.71 -1.00 -2.50
N TYR A 35 5.82 -0.74 -3.45
CA TYR A 35 6.09 0.07 -4.63
C TYR A 35 5.51 1.47 -4.41
N ASP A 36 6.27 2.51 -4.71
CA ASP A 36 5.86 3.92 -4.61
C ASP A 36 6.24 4.62 -5.91
N ALA A 37 5.22 4.96 -6.70
CA ALA A 37 5.36 5.49 -8.05
C ALA A 37 4.47 6.73 -8.28
N GLY A 38 4.84 7.54 -9.26
CA GLY A 38 4.19 8.82 -9.56
C GLY A 38 4.85 10.03 -8.88
N PRO A 39 4.27 11.23 -9.02
CA PRO A 39 4.89 12.49 -8.57
C PRO A 39 5.01 12.58 -7.04
N ARG A 40 6.24 12.73 -6.53
CA ARG A 40 6.50 12.84 -5.07
C ARG A 40 6.03 14.16 -4.45
N SER A 41 5.70 15.17 -5.27
CA SER A 41 5.06 16.41 -4.80
C SER A 41 3.65 16.17 -4.22
N ILE A 42 3.00 15.07 -4.59
CA ILE A 42 1.71 14.66 -4.04
C ILE A 42 1.90 14.05 -2.65
N ARG A 43 1.38 14.74 -1.64
CA ARG A 43 1.46 14.34 -0.22
C ARG A 43 0.27 13.54 0.30
N CYS A 44 -0.79 13.39 -0.51
CA CYS A 44 -1.96 12.56 -0.21
C CYS A 44 -2.12 11.46 -1.27
N PRO A 45 -1.26 10.43 -1.27
CA PRO A 45 -1.28 9.38 -2.29
C PRO A 45 -2.47 8.42 -2.14
N LEU A 46 -2.70 7.62 -3.19
CA LEU A 46 -3.56 6.45 -3.14
C LEU A 46 -2.74 5.23 -2.72
N ILE A 47 -3.10 4.63 -1.59
CA ILE A 47 -2.47 3.43 -1.05
C ILE A 47 -3.34 2.21 -1.33
N PHE A 48 -2.74 1.17 -1.90
CA PHE A 48 -3.38 -0.12 -2.16
C PHE A 48 -3.00 -1.15 -1.10
N LEU A 49 -4.02 -1.71 -0.44
CA LEU A 49 -3.91 -2.84 0.48
C LEU A 49 -4.37 -4.13 -0.21
N PRO A 50 -3.49 -5.14 -0.33
CA PRO A 50 -3.77 -6.37 -1.07
C PRO A 50 -4.76 -7.29 -0.34
N PRO A 51 -5.34 -8.27 -1.05
CA PRO A 51 -6.05 -9.38 -0.42
C PRO A 51 -5.07 -10.29 0.35
N VAL A 52 -5.60 -11.21 1.15
CA VAL A 52 -4.80 -12.10 2.02
C VAL A 52 -3.74 -12.91 1.27
N SER A 53 -4.01 -13.32 0.02
CA SER A 53 -3.10 -14.10 -0.81
C SER A 53 -2.24 -13.24 -1.76
N GLY A 54 -2.34 -11.91 -1.65
CA GLY A 54 -1.70 -10.97 -2.56
C GLY A 54 -0.46 -10.29 -1.97
N THR A 55 0.44 -9.89 -2.87
CA THR A 55 1.62 -9.06 -2.60
C THR A 55 1.45 -7.69 -3.26
N ALA A 56 2.37 -6.76 -3.03
CA ALA A 56 2.24 -5.38 -3.54
C ALA A 56 2.13 -5.29 -5.07
N ASP A 57 2.71 -6.25 -5.79
CA ASP A 57 2.76 -6.29 -7.25
C ASP A 57 1.48 -6.81 -7.92
N VAL A 58 0.51 -7.33 -7.16
CA VAL A 58 -0.82 -7.69 -7.74
C VAL A 58 -1.52 -6.48 -8.36
N PHE A 59 -1.13 -5.27 -7.94
CA PHE A 59 -1.66 -4.00 -8.44
C PHE A 59 -0.81 -3.35 -9.54
N PHE A 60 0.14 -4.08 -10.16
CA PHE A 60 1.07 -3.46 -11.12
C PHE A 60 0.35 -2.72 -12.25
N GLN A 61 -0.75 -3.27 -12.78
CA GLN A 61 -1.53 -2.61 -13.84
C GLN A 61 -2.17 -1.30 -13.35
N GLN A 62 -2.70 -1.29 -12.12
CA GLN A 62 -3.27 -0.09 -11.51
C GLN A 62 -2.19 0.96 -11.26
N ILE A 63 -1.01 0.55 -10.79
CA ILE A 63 0.14 1.46 -10.61
C ILE A 63 0.52 2.08 -11.95
N LEU A 64 0.71 1.27 -13.01
CA LEU A 64 1.08 1.77 -14.34
C LEU A 64 0.06 2.76 -14.90
N ALA A 65 -1.23 2.41 -14.88
CA ALA A 65 -2.28 3.26 -15.41
C ALA A 65 -2.43 4.58 -14.65
N LEU A 66 -2.55 4.52 -13.32
CA LEU A 66 -2.82 5.68 -12.48
C LEU A 66 -1.62 6.63 -12.43
N THR A 67 -0.40 6.11 -12.41
CA THR A 67 0.79 6.97 -12.45
C THR A 67 0.94 7.66 -13.80
N GLY A 68 0.54 7.01 -14.89
CA GLY A 68 0.41 7.63 -16.22
C GLY A 68 -0.61 8.78 -16.26
N TRP A 69 -1.60 8.77 -15.37
CA TRP A 69 -2.57 9.88 -15.19
C TRP A 69 -2.12 10.93 -14.17
N GLY A 70 -0.91 10.81 -13.63
CA GLY A 70 -0.34 11.78 -12.70
C GLY A 70 -0.69 11.55 -11.23
N TYR A 71 -1.30 10.42 -10.86
CA TYR A 71 -1.49 10.07 -9.45
C TYR A 71 -0.21 9.52 -8.83
N ARG A 72 -0.01 9.78 -7.54
CA ARG A 72 0.97 9.04 -6.73
C ARG A 72 0.30 7.82 -6.14
N VAL A 73 0.85 6.64 -6.44
CA VAL A 73 0.31 5.35 -6.02
C VAL A 73 1.34 4.60 -5.20
N ILE A 74 0.91 4.09 -4.05
CA ILE A 74 1.73 3.24 -3.19
C ILE A 74 1.02 1.90 -3.03
N ALA A 75 1.61 0.81 -3.48
CA ALA A 75 1.08 -0.53 -3.25
C ALA A 75 1.87 -1.23 -2.16
N LEU A 76 1.17 -1.76 -1.16
CA LEU A 76 1.79 -2.34 0.03
C LEU A 76 1.74 -3.86 0.01
N GLN A 77 2.74 -4.45 0.64
CA GLN A 77 2.74 -5.78 1.20
C GLN A 77 3.10 -5.62 2.66
N TYR A 78 2.09 -5.72 3.50
CA TYR A 78 2.20 -5.53 4.94
C TYR A 78 2.82 -6.78 5.60
N PRO A 79 3.59 -6.62 6.69
CA PRO A 79 4.06 -7.74 7.48
C PRO A 79 2.90 -8.41 8.21
N VAL A 80 3.15 -9.61 8.73
CA VAL A 80 2.16 -10.33 9.53
C VAL A 80 2.07 -9.68 10.90
N TYR A 81 0.87 -9.26 11.27
CA TYR A 81 0.51 -8.79 12.61
C TYR A 81 -0.40 -9.79 13.28
N TRP A 82 -0.37 -9.82 14.62
CA TRP A 82 -1.20 -10.76 15.38
C TRP A 82 -2.68 -10.39 15.31
N ASP A 83 -2.98 -9.09 15.34
CA ASP A 83 -4.32 -8.56 15.21
C ASP A 83 -4.38 -7.27 14.38
N HIS A 84 -5.60 -6.79 14.16
CA HIS A 84 -5.84 -5.59 13.36
C HIS A 84 -5.42 -4.29 14.06
N LEU A 85 -5.32 -4.26 15.40
CA LEU A 85 -4.87 -3.08 16.14
C LEU A 85 -3.36 -2.91 16.00
N GLU A 86 -2.60 -4.00 16.08
CA GLU A 86 -1.17 -3.99 15.78
C GLU A 86 -0.92 -3.57 14.32
N PHE A 87 -1.70 -4.10 13.38
CA PHE A 87 -1.63 -3.64 11.98
C PHE A 87 -1.89 -2.13 11.87
N CYS A 88 -2.90 -1.61 12.57
CA CYS A 88 -3.21 -0.18 12.52
C CYS A 88 -2.07 0.67 13.09
N ASP A 89 -1.44 0.25 14.18
CA ASP A 89 -0.29 0.95 14.75
C ASP A 89 0.93 0.91 13.81
N GLY A 90 1.25 -0.27 13.27
CA GLY A 90 2.31 -0.44 12.27
C GLY A 90 2.07 0.39 11.01
N PHE A 91 0.84 0.41 10.51
CA PHE A 91 0.48 1.19 9.34
C PHE A 91 0.56 2.70 9.61
N ARG A 92 0.15 3.16 10.80
CA ARG A 92 0.35 4.55 11.23
C ARG A 92 1.84 4.93 11.25
N LYS A 93 2.68 4.10 11.86
CA LYS A 93 4.15 4.31 11.88
C LYS A 93 4.74 4.36 10.47
N LEU A 94 4.25 3.52 9.56
CA LEU A 94 4.64 3.58 8.14
C LEU A 94 4.26 4.92 7.51
N LEU A 95 3.04 5.42 7.72
CA LEU A 95 2.63 6.72 7.20
C LEU A 95 3.48 7.85 7.76
N ASP A 96 3.81 7.80 9.05
CA ASP A 96 4.68 8.79 9.69
C ASP A 96 6.12 8.72 9.11
N HIS A 97 6.67 7.52 8.91
CA HIS A 97 7.96 7.31 8.23
C HIS A 97 7.97 7.86 6.80
N LEU A 98 6.88 7.66 6.05
CA LEU A 98 6.70 8.19 4.70
C LEU A 98 6.32 9.68 4.65
N GLN A 99 6.13 10.32 5.81
CA GLN A 99 5.69 11.70 5.97
C GLN A 99 4.36 12.01 5.26
N LEU A 100 3.38 11.10 5.44
CA LEU A 100 2.05 11.18 4.83
C LEU A 100 0.98 11.47 5.88
N ASP A 101 0.52 12.71 5.94
CA ASP A 101 -0.51 13.13 6.92
C ASP A 101 -1.88 12.54 6.62
N LYS A 102 -2.25 12.44 5.34
CA LYS A 102 -3.50 11.83 4.89
C LYS A 102 -3.30 10.99 3.64
N VAL A 103 -4.13 9.98 3.46
CA VAL A 103 -4.06 9.06 2.32
C VAL A 103 -5.46 8.66 1.84
N HIS A 104 -5.57 8.34 0.55
CA HIS A 104 -6.71 7.60 0.02
C HIS A 104 -6.40 6.12 0.13
N LEU A 105 -7.36 5.31 0.57
CA LEU A 105 -7.17 3.86 0.69
C LEU A 105 -8.01 3.11 -0.32
N PHE A 106 -7.36 2.24 -1.08
CA PHE A 106 -7.98 1.15 -1.82
C PHE A 106 -7.68 -0.16 -1.10
N GLY A 107 -8.69 -0.94 -0.75
CA GLY A 107 -8.50 -2.23 -0.10
C GLY A 107 -9.25 -3.34 -0.81
N ALA A 108 -8.54 -4.42 -1.14
CA ALA A 108 -9.11 -5.63 -1.72
C ALA A 108 -9.28 -6.72 -0.65
N SER A 109 -10.48 -7.30 -0.52
CA SER A 109 -10.75 -8.40 0.44
C SER A 109 -10.26 -8.08 1.87
N LEU A 110 -9.32 -8.87 2.43
CA LEU A 110 -8.70 -8.59 3.74
C LEU A 110 -8.11 -7.18 3.83
N GLY A 111 -7.48 -6.68 2.77
CA GLY A 111 -6.99 -5.30 2.70
C GLY A 111 -8.13 -4.27 2.85
N GLY A 112 -9.33 -4.57 2.34
CA GLY A 112 -10.53 -3.74 2.53
C GLY A 112 -11.05 -3.74 3.96
N PHE A 113 -10.99 -4.89 4.65
CA PHE A 113 -11.30 -4.97 6.09
C PHE A 113 -10.29 -4.15 6.91
N LEU A 114 -8.99 -4.31 6.65
CA LEU A 114 -7.94 -3.56 7.34
C LEU A 114 -8.03 -2.06 7.07
N ALA A 115 -8.38 -1.65 5.85
CA ALA A 115 -8.58 -0.23 5.50
C ALA A 115 -9.72 0.40 6.33
N GLN A 116 -10.84 -0.30 6.48
CA GLN A 116 -11.95 0.14 7.34
C GLN A 116 -11.52 0.26 8.80
N LYS A 117 -10.78 -0.74 9.31
CA LYS A 117 -10.27 -0.72 10.68
C LYS A 117 -9.28 0.40 10.93
N PHE A 118 -8.45 0.75 9.95
CA PHE A 118 -7.55 1.89 10.09
C PHE A 118 -8.28 3.24 10.07
N ALA A 119 -9.32 3.37 9.24
CA ALA A 119 -10.18 4.55 9.26
C ALA A 119 -10.88 4.72 10.63
N GLU A 120 -11.39 3.63 11.21
CA GLU A 120 -11.96 3.59 12.57
C GLU A 120 -10.90 3.95 13.63
N TYR A 121 -9.72 3.33 13.56
CA TYR A 121 -8.61 3.52 14.50
C TYR A 121 -8.16 4.99 14.57
N THR A 122 -8.19 5.70 13.44
CA THR A 122 -7.73 7.11 13.36
C THR A 122 -8.86 8.14 13.48
N HIS A 123 -10.09 7.78 13.86
CA HIS A 123 -11.25 8.71 13.84
C HIS A 123 -11.06 10.02 14.64
N LYS A 124 -10.29 10.01 15.73
CA LYS A 124 -10.01 11.23 16.53
C LYS A 124 -9.04 12.19 15.85
N SER A 125 -8.17 11.68 14.97
CA SER A 125 -7.22 12.45 14.17
C SER A 125 -7.15 11.81 12.77
N PRO A 126 -8.13 12.09 11.88
CA PRO A 126 -8.35 11.31 10.68
C PRO A 126 -7.15 11.32 9.72
N ARG A 127 -6.63 10.12 9.41
CA ARG A 127 -5.55 9.90 8.43
C ARG A 127 -6.08 9.39 7.08
N VAL A 128 -7.33 8.94 7.02
CA VAL A 128 -7.97 8.43 5.78
C VAL A 128 -8.84 9.52 5.15
N HIS A 129 -8.51 9.92 3.93
CA HIS A 129 -9.26 10.93 3.18
C HIS A 129 -10.46 10.34 2.44
N SER A 130 -10.26 9.19 1.79
CA SER A 130 -11.35 8.42 1.18
C SER A 130 -11.03 6.94 1.19
N LEU A 131 -12.07 6.12 1.00
CA LEU A 131 -12.00 4.67 1.07
C LEU A 131 -12.66 4.07 -0.17
N ILE A 132 -11.98 3.13 -0.82
CA ILE A 132 -12.46 2.34 -1.96
C ILE A 132 -12.33 0.87 -1.56
N LEU A 133 -13.45 0.16 -1.57
CA LEU A 133 -13.53 -1.24 -1.14
C LEU A 133 -13.84 -2.13 -2.35
N CYS A 134 -12.96 -3.08 -2.62
CA CYS A 134 -13.05 -3.97 -3.78
C CYS A 134 -13.06 -5.44 -3.33
N ASN A 135 -13.93 -6.25 -3.93
CA ASN A 135 -14.06 -7.69 -3.64
C ASN A 135 -13.92 -8.49 -4.92
#